data_AF-A0A5C8AMN9-F1
#
_entry.id   AF-A0A5C8AMN9-F1
#
_cell.length_a   1.000
_cell.length_b   1.000
_cell.length_c   1.000
_cell.angle_alpha   90.00
_cell.angle_beta   90.00
_cell.angle_gamma   90.00
#
_symmetry.space_group_name_H-M   'P 1'
#
loop_
_entity.id
_entity.type
_entity.pdbx_description
1 polymer ?
#
loop_
_entity_poly.entity_id
_entity_poly.type
_entity_poly.pdbx_seq_one_letter_code
_entity_poly.pdbx_strand_id
1 'polypeptide(L)'
;MKKILFILALFFVSFASFCQSRYISETTKKIVFTRDGGVCQCCGSSSNLEYDHITPFSCGGTSIVSNIQLLCFTCNRSKSNSCTCKVHNKRVGTNCCDKSTTKKPSTTSTQCTGTTQKGARCKNKTTSSSGRCHLH
;
A
#
# COMPACT_ATOMS: atom_id res chain seq x y z
N MET A 1 22.48 47.12 -6.05
CA MET A 1 22.53 45.73 -6.56
C MET A 1 22.00 44.69 -5.57
N LYS A 2 22.40 44.69 -4.28
CA LYS A 2 21.88 43.72 -3.28
C LYS A 2 20.35 43.79 -3.02
N LYS A 3 19.74 44.97 -3.10
CA LYS A 3 18.28 45.15 -2.92
C LYS A 3 17.43 44.53 -4.06
N ILE A 4 17.94 44.55 -5.29
CA ILE A 4 17.27 43.92 -6.46
C ILE A 4 17.36 42.39 -6.36
N LEU A 5 18.49 41.86 -5.90
CA LEU A 5 18.66 40.42 -5.67
C LEU A 5 17.73 39.89 -4.55
N PHE A 6 17.49 40.68 -3.49
CA PHE A 6 16.54 40.35 -2.44
C PHE A 6 15.07 40.36 -2.91
N ILE A 7 14.69 41.30 -3.79
CA ILE A 7 13.34 41.36 -4.36
C ILE A 7 13.11 40.22 -5.35
N LEU A 8 14.10 39.86 -6.17
CA LEU A 8 14.05 38.70 -7.05
C LEU A 8 13.96 37.38 -6.26
N ALA A 9 14.65 37.27 -5.13
CA ALA A 9 14.54 36.12 -4.24
C ALA A 9 13.14 36.01 -3.59
N LEU A 10 12.54 37.14 -3.17
CA LEU A 10 11.18 37.15 -2.64
C LEU A 10 10.13 36.79 -3.70
N PHE A 11 10.28 37.26 -4.94
CA PHE A 11 9.41 36.87 -6.06
C PHE A 11 9.55 35.37 -6.42
N PHE A 12 10.75 34.80 -6.35
CA PHE A 12 10.98 33.36 -6.52
C PHE A 12 10.37 32.53 -5.38
N VAL A 13 10.39 33.04 -4.15
CA VAL A 13 9.77 32.37 -2.99
C VAL A 13 8.24 32.43 -3.06
N SER A 14 7.66 33.50 -3.58
CA SER A 14 6.20 33.64 -3.74
C SER A 14 5.58 32.73 -4.81
N PHE A 15 6.34 32.33 -5.84
CA PHE A 15 5.84 31.42 -6.89
C PHE A 15 5.78 29.94 -6.45
N ALA A 16 6.44 29.58 -5.34
CA ALA A 16 6.60 28.19 -4.92
C ALA A 16 5.48 27.66 -4.00
N SER A 17 4.51 28.50 -3.61
CA SER A 17 3.43 28.13 -2.69
C SER A 17 2.16 27.74 -3.44
N PHE A 18 2.25 26.74 -4.31
CA PHE A 18 1.04 26.08 -4.80
C PHE A 18 0.42 25.27 -3.66
N CYS A 19 -0.68 25.78 -3.10
CA CYS A 19 -1.53 25.02 -2.18
C CYS A 19 -2.05 23.78 -2.90
N GLN A 20 -1.40 22.63 -2.70
CA GLN A 20 -1.86 21.36 -3.24
C GLN A 20 -3.21 21.02 -2.60
N SER A 21 -4.27 20.92 -3.39
CA SER A 21 -5.59 20.51 -2.90
C SER A 21 -5.69 18.99 -2.81
N ARG A 22 -6.28 18.48 -1.72
CA ARG A 22 -6.64 17.06 -1.59
C ARG A 22 -7.88 16.70 -2.43
N TYR A 23 -8.60 17.68 -2.95
CA TYR A 23 -9.77 17.46 -3.78
C TYR A 23 -9.40 16.69 -5.05
N ILE A 24 -10.13 15.60 -5.32
CA ILE A 24 -10.01 14.80 -6.54
C ILE A 24 -11.18 15.19 -7.43
N SER A 25 -10.89 15.78 -8.59
CA SER A 25 -11.92 16.19 -9.55
C SER A 25 -12.74 15.01 -10.06
N GLU A 26 -14.00 15.26 -10.43
CA GLU A 26 -14.86 14.24 -11.03
C GLU A 26 -14.28 13.67 -12.34
N THR A 27 -13.60 14.51 -13.13
CA THR A 27 -12.87 14.07 -14.33
C THR A 27 -11.76 13.08 -13.96
N THR A 28 -10.96 13.38 -12.93
CA THR A 28 -9.93 12.47 -12.42
C THR A 28 -10.56 11.15 -11.96
N LYS A 29 -11.66 11.21 -11.19
CA LYS A 29 -12.36 10.01 -10.70
C LYS A 29 -12.83 9.11 -11.84
N LYS A 30 -13.48 9.66 -12.87
CA LYS A 30 -13.95 8.91 -14.04
C LYS A 30 -12.79 8.23 -14.79
N ILE A 31 -11.70 8.96 -15.03
CA ILE A 31 -10.51 8.42 -15.70
C ILE A 31 -9.90 7.29 -14.88
N VAL A 32 -9.71 7.49 -13.57
CA VAL A 32 -9.15 6.48 -12.67
C VAL A 32 -10.03 5.25 -12.61
N PHE A 33 -11.36 5.43 -12.45
CA PHE A 33 -12.27 4.28 -12.37
C PHE A 33 -12.22 3.41 -13.62
N THR A 34 -12.17 4.06 -14.79
CA THR A 34 -12.06 3.37 -16.09
C THR A 34 -10.71 2.67 -16.23
N ARG A 35 -9.60 3.37 -15.91
CA ARG A 35 -8.23 2.82 -15.95
C ARG A 35 -8.09 1.61 -15.04
N ASP A 36 -8.65 1.68 -13.85
CA ASP A 36 -8.54 0.67 -12.79
C ASP A 36 -9.59 -0.44 -12.94
N GLY A 37 -10.44 -0.38 -13.99
CA GLY A 37 -11.44 -1.42 -14.29
C GLY A 37 -12.51 -1.59 -13.21
N GLY A 38 -12.76 -0.57 -12.40
CA GLY A 38 -13.71 -0.66 -11.29
C GLY A 38 -13.33 -1.71 -10.24
N VAL A 39 -12.04 -2.00 -10.07
CA VAL A 39 -11.54 -2.94 -9.06
C VAL A 39 -10.40 -2.35 -8.24
N CYS A 40 -10.26 -2.86 -7.02
CA CYS A 40 -9.16 -2.54 -6.13
C CYS A 40 -7.84 -2.96 -6.77
N GLN A 41 -6.92 -2.00 -6.95
CA GLN A 41 -5.60 -2.25 -7.55
C GLN A 41 -4.69 -3.11 -6.66
N CYS A 42 -5.09 -3.33 -5.40
CA CYS A 42 -4.34 -4.15 -4.47
C CYS A 42 -4.76 -5.63 -4.47
N CYS A 43 -6.06 -5.90 -4.36
CA CYS A 43 -6.59 -7.25 -4.15
C CYS A 43 -7.58 -7.71 -5.22
N GLY A 44 -8.00 -6.83 -6.13
CA GLY A 44 -8.97 -7.14 -7.18
C GLY A 44 -10.44 -7.11 -6.76
N SER A 45 -10.77 -6.80 -5.50
CA SER A 45 -12.17 -6.66 -5.08
C SER A 45 -12.87 -5.51 -5.82
N SER A 46 -14.12 -5.70 -6.22
CA SER A 46 -15.00 -4.65 -6.78
C SER A 46 -15.90 -3.99 -5.72
N SER A 47 -15.81 -4.40 -4.45
CA SER A 47 -16.68 -3.89 -3.37
C SER A 47 -16.01 -2.79 -2.54
N ASN A 48 -16.83 -1.84 -2.08
CA ASN A 48 -16.45 -0.75 -1.16
C ASN A 48 -15.19 0.01 -1.61
N LEU A 49 -15.20 0.46 -2.86
CA LEU A 49 -14.07 1.14 -3.49
C LEU A 49 -13.99 2.60 -3.07
N GLU A 50 -12.77 3.04 -2.81
CA GLU A 50 -12.40 4.41 -2.44
C GLU A 50 -11.28 4.88 -3.37
N TYR A 51 -11.29 6.18 -3.70
CA TYR A 51 -10.16 6.81 -4.40
C TYR A 51 -9.08 7.18 -3.38
N ASP A 52 -7.88 6.67 -3.60
CA ASP A 52 -6.75 6.85 -2.69
C ASP A 52 -5.51 7.35 -3.45
N HIS A 53 -4.67 8.12 -2.76
CA HIS A 53 -3.42 8.62 -3.34
C HIS A 53 -2.31 7.57 -3.24
N ILE A 54 -1.72 7.14 -4.36
CA ILE A 54 -0.57 6.22 -4.41
C ILE A 54 0.56 6.72 -3.49
N THR A 55 1.00 7.97 -3.70
CA THR A 55 1.78 8.73 -2.73
C THR A 55 0.82 9.51 -1.85
N PRO A 56 0.74 9.26 -0.52
CA PRO A 56 -0.22 9.95 0.33
C PRO A 56 -0.07 11.47 0.26
N PHE A 57 -1.20 12.17 0.37
CA PHE A 57 -1.21 13.63 0.38
C PHE A 57 -0.32 14.23 1.50
N SER A 58 -0.28 13.60 2.67
CA SER A 58 0.61 13.93 3.80
C SER A 58 2.11 13.88 3.46
N CYS A 59 2.45 13.27 2.33
CA CYS A 59 3.82 13.05 1.85
C CYS A 59 4.11 13.83 0.57
N GLY A 60 3.29 14.84 0.25
CA GLY A 60 3.42 15.64 -0.98
C GLY A 60 2.71 15.06 -2.20
N GLY A 61 1.88 14.04 -2.03
CA GLY A 61 1.10 13.43 -3.12
C GLY A 61 0.11 14.41 -3.78
N THR A 62 0.09 14.43 -5.11
CA THR A 62 -0.80 15.27 -5.94
C THR A 62 -2.13 14.57 -6.23
N SER A 63 -3.22 15.31 -6.42
CA SER A 63 -4.55 14.77 -6.77
C SER A 63 -4.79 14.58 -8.28
N ILE A 64 -3.73 14.20 -9.02
CA ILE A 64 -3.76 13.96 -10.48
C ILE A 64 -3.97 12.48 -10.78
N VAL A 65 -4.44 12.17 -12.00
CA VAL A 65 -4.76 10.81 -12.45
C VAL A 65 -3.65 9.80 -12.14
N SER A 66 -2.38 10.16 -12.40
CA SER A 66 -1.24 9.25 -12.20
C SER A 66 -0.94 8.92 -10.73
N ASN A 67 -1.45 9.70 -9.78
CA ASN A 67 -1.22 9.48 -8.35
C ASN A 67 -2.51 9.06 -7.60
N ILE A 68 -3.65 8.93 -8.27
CA ILE A 68 -4.88 8.40 -7.68
C ILE A 68 -5.10 6.96 -8.16
N GLN A 69 -5.60 6.09 -7.29
CA GLN A 69 -5.96 4.69 -7.57
C GLN A 69 -7.27 4.30 -6.86
N LEU A 70 -7.89 3.21 -7.30
CA LEU A 70 -8.97 2.54 -6.58
C LEU A 70 -8.43 1.52 -5.58
N LEU A 71 -8.87 1.63 -4.33
CA LEU A 71 -8.66 0.61 -3.28
C LEU A 71 -9.98 0.24 -2.63
N CYS A 72 -10.16 -1.02 -2.23
CA CYS A 72 -11.24 -1.36 -1.33
C CYS A 72 -10.96 -0.82 0.08
N PHE A 73 -12.01 -0.62 0.87
CA PHE A 73 -11.93 -0.13 2.26
C PHE A 73 -10.81 -0.81 3.07
N THR A 74 -10.73 -2.15 3.05
CA THR A 74 -9.71 -2.91 3.81
C THR A 74 -8.28 -2.58 3.37
N CYS A 75 -8.03 -2.56 2.05
CA CYS A 75 -6.71 -2.24 1.51
C CYS A 75 -6.35 -0.77 1.78
N ASN A 76 -7.31 0.15 1.63
CA ASN A 76 -7.08 1.57 1.91
C ASN A 76 -6.73 1.81 3.38
N ARG A 77 -7.48 1.21 4.31
CA ARG A 77 -7.19 1.29 5.75
C ARG A 77 -5.81 0.73 6.10
N SER A 78 -5.41 -0.39 5.47
CA SER A 78 -4.10 -1.00 5.68
C SER A 78 -2.96 -0.09 5.19
N LYS A 79 -3.13 0.57 4.03
CA LYS A 79 -2.16 1.51 3.48
C LYS A 79 -1.97 2.74 4.36
N SER A 80 -3.06 3.33 4.85
CA SER A 80 -3.06 4.54 5.68
C SER A 80 -2.43 5.78 4.98
N ASN A 81 -2.25 6.87 5.73
CA ASN A 81 -1.67 8.14 5.27
C ASN A 81 -0.18 8.29 5.64
N SER A 82 0.54 7.18 5.81
CA SER A 82 1.93 7.18 6.27
C SER A 82 2.90 7.35 5.10
N CYS A 83 3.96 8.16 5.27
CA CYS A 83 5.05 8.29 4.30
C CYS A 83 6.04 7.13 4.29
N THR A 84 5.85 6.17 5.19
CA THR A 84 6.64 4.94 5.28
C THR A 84 5.72 3.73 5.28
N CYS A 85 6.02 2.76 4.44
CA CYS A 85 5.38 1.46 4.41
C CYS A 85 5.88 0.64 5.60
N LYS A 86 5.01 0.34 6.56
CA LYS A 86 5.37 -0.47 7.75
C LYS A 86 5.78 -1.89 7.39
N VAL A 87 5.25 -2.43 6.29
CA VAL A 87 5.52 -3.81 5.84
C VAL A 87 6.92 -3.96 5.23
N HIS A 88 7.39 -2.94 4.51
CA HIS A 88 8.66 -3.01 3.76
C HIS A 88 9.73 -2.05 4.28
N ASN A 89 9.45 -1.27 5.32
CA ASN A 89 10.29 -0.21 5.88
C ASN A 89 10.88 0.77 4.84
N LYS A 90 10.08 1.13 3.83
CA LYS A 90 10.47 2.02 2.71
C LYS A 90 9.53 3.22 2.58
N ARG A 91 10.01 4.34 2.01
CA ARG A 91 9.12 5.47 1.68
C ARG A 91 8.02 5.02 0.72
N VAL A 92 6.77 5.42 0.97
CA VAL A 92 5.65 5.10 0.06
C VAL A 92 5.64 6.01 -1.15
N GLY A 93 5.27 5.44 -2.30
CA GLY A 93 5.27 6.10 -3.62
C GLY A 93 5.25 5.07 -4.77
N THR A 94 5.75 3.87 -4.51
CA THR A 94 5.39 2.62 -5.20
C THR A 94 4.34 1.92 -4.34
N ASN A 95 3.22 1.48 -4.91
CA ASN A 95 2.10 0.93 -4.17
C ASN A 95 2.60 -0.02 -3.07
N CYS A 96 2.09 0.13 -1.84
CA CYS A 96 2.22 -0.94 -0.82
C CYS A 96 1.65 -2.29 -1.32
N CYS A 97 0.90 -2.22 -2.42
CA CYS A 97 0.26 -3.28 -3.17
C CYS A 97 0.91 -3.57 -4.53
N ASP A 98 2.01 -2.89 -4.88
CA ASP A 98 2.82 -3.34 -6.02
C ASP A 98 3.25 -4.71 -5.60
N LYS A 99 2.81 -5.68 -6.39
CA LYS A 99 3.06 -7.11 -6.24
C LYS A 99 4.57 -7.34 -6.24
N SER A 100 5.23 -6.96 -5.14
CA SER A 100 6.33 -7.71 -4.60
C SER A 100 5.79 -9.11 -4.54
N THR A 101 6.35 -9.92 -5.43
CA THR A 101 6.25 -11.36 -5.58
C THR A 101 6.48 -12.15 -4.29
N THR A 102 6.51 -11.50 -3.13
CA THR A 102 6.08 -12.10 -1.89
C THR A 102 4.55 -12.17 -1.88
N LYS A 103 4.00 -13.15 -2.63
CA LYS A 103 3.12 -14.08 -1.92
C LYS A 103 3.91 -14.41 -0.66
N LYS A 104 3.54 -13.84 0.51
CA LYS A 104 3.91 -14.44 1.79
C LYS A 104 3.70 -15.93 1.53
N PRO A 105 4.72 -16.79 1.61
CA PRO A 105 4.54 -18.19 1.28
C PRO A 105 3.26 -18.58 1.98
N SER A 106 2.29 -19.07 1.21
CA SER A 106 1.14 -19.72 1.82
C SER A 106 1.73 -20.96 2.45
N THR A 107 2.42 -20.81 3.58
CA THR A 107 2.74 -21.86 4.52
C THR A 107 1.39 -22.22 5.10
N THR A 108 0.61 -22.94 4.30
CA THR A 108 -0.59 -23.62 4.74
C THR A 108 -0.10 -24.60 5.79
N SER A 109 -0.13 -24.14 7.05
CA SER A 109 0.27 -24.97 8.18
C SER A 109 -0.63 -26.21 8.15
N THR A 110 -0.01 -27.37 7.95
CA THR A 110 -0.72 -28.64 7.82
C THR A 110 -0.57 -29.40 9.13
N GLN A 111 -1.50 -30.31 9.43
CA GLN A 111 -1.45 -31.11 10.66
C GLN A 111 -0.19 -31.98 10.68
N CYS A 112 0.58 -31.93 11.77
CA CYS A 112 1.74 -32.80 11.96
C CYS A 112 1.32 -34.26 11.94
N THR A 113 2.13 -35.10 11.30
CA THR A 113 1.91 -36.55 11.17
C THR A 113 2.60 -37.36 12.27
N GLY A 114 3.33 -36.72 13.19
CA GLY A 114 4.04 -37.38 14.28
C GLY A 114 3.13 -37.91 15.41
N THR A 115 3.70 -38.80 16.22
CA THR A 115 3.06 -39.41 17.40
C THR A 115 3.86 -39.08 18.65
N THR A 116 3.19 -38.68 19.72
CA THR A 116 3.81 -38.36 21.01
C THR A 116 4.37 -39.62 21.70
N GLN A 117 5.26 -39.46 22.68
CA GLN A 117 5.80 -40.58 23.49
C GLN A 117 4.70 -41.40 24.19
N LYS A 118 3.50 -40.83 24.39
CA LYS A 118 2.32 -41.51 24.95
C LYS A 118 1.45 -42.21 23.89
N GLY A 119 1.90 -42.30 22.64
CA GLY A 119 1.18 -42.96 21.54
C GLY A 119 0.06 -42.15 20.90
N ALA A 120 -0.24 -40.93 21.39
CA ALA A 120 -1.28 -40.08 20.82
C ALA A 120 -0.78 -39.25 19.62
N ARG A 121 -1.68 -38.95 18.65
CA ARG A 121 -1.38 -38.10 17.48
C ARG A 121 -0.94 -36.68 17.89
N CYS A 122 0.10 -36.17 17.24
CA CYS A 122 0.58 -34.81 17.45
C CYS A 122 -0.48 -33.79 17.04
N LYS A 123 -0.82 -32.86 17.95
CA LYS A 123 -1.80 -31.80 17.71
C LYS A 123 -1.20 -30.55 17.05
N ASN A 124 0.13 -30.46 16.96
CA ASN A 124 0.80 -29.31 16.38
C ASN A 124 0.62 -29.26 14.85
N LYS A 125 0.63 -28.06 14.30
CA LYS A 125 0.74 -27.84 12.86
C LYS A 125 2.21 -27.64 12.48
N THR A 126 2.54 -27.96 11.24
CA THR A 126 3.89 -27.79 10.69
C THR A 126 3.83 -27.15 9.31
N THR A 127 4.89 -26.43 8.99
CA THR A 127 5.18 -25.89 7.67
C THR A 127 6.35 -26.64 7.00
N SER A 128 6.92 -27.63 7.69
CA SER A 128 8.00 -28.47 7.16
C SER A 128 7.51 -29.36 6.04
N SER A 129 8.30 -29.47 4.97
CA SER A 129 8.06 -30.40 3.86
C SER A 129 8.03 -31.87 4.31
N SER A 130 8.66 -32.21 5.45
CA SER A 130 8.63 -33.55 6.04
C SER A 130 7.26 -33.97 6.59
N GLY A 131 6.33 -33.02 6.77
CA GLY A 131 5.06 -33.27 7.46
C GLY A 131 5.19 -33.50 8.97
N ARG A 132 6.38 -33.33 9.56
CA ARG A 132 6.66 -33.40 11.01
C ARG A 132 6.99 -32.02 11.58
N CYS A 133 6.65 -31.80 12.84
CA CYS A 133 7.05 -30.58 13.56
C CYS A 133 8.39 -30.82 14.26
N HIS A 134 9.02 -29.77 14.80
CA HIS A 134 10.34 -29.82 15.45
C HIS A 134 10.43 -30.71 16.72
N LEU A 135 9.33 -31.33 17.13
CA LEU A 135 9.27 -32.26 18.27
C LEU A 135 9.34 -33.73 17.85
N HIS A 136 9.52 -34.01 16.55
CA HIS A 136 9.40 -35.32 15.91
C HIS A 136 10.38 -35.51 14.76
#